data_AF-A0A957KAP5-F1
#
_entry.id   AF-A0A957KAP5-F1
#
_cell.length_a   1.000
_cell.length_b   1.000
_cell.length_c   1.000
_cell.angle_alpha   90.00
_cell.angle_beta   90.00
_cell.angle_gamma   90.00
#
_symmetry.space_group_name_H-M   'P 1'
#
loop_
_entity.id
_entity.type
_entity.pdbx_description
1 polymer ?
#
loop_
_entity_poly.entity_id
_entity_poly.type
_entity_poly.pdbx_seq_one_letter_code
_entity_poly.pdbx_strand_id
1 'polypeptide(L)'
;MERHVIKTVSCREAYELMCRLTAEQGAVRNLHLDIRLEPWLVETELFPGEALAAYSAWNLELPIEPALREKYFSAHRGGSQGDYRDGMRTKIDNVVDCLTHFPASKRAVIIVPNESMPSHRDDAAAKCMRELHYYLEGDVLNATVLFRAQAAEIFPKNIHFIGELVAEVARRLPGDVRPGTLHYLTTILVADRW
;
A
#
# COMPACT_ATOMS: atom_id res chain seq x y z
N MET A 1 -19.84 -0.26 -25.50
CA MET A 1 -18.76 0.22 -24.63
C MET A 1 -18.05 -1.01 -24.10
N GLU A 2 -17.05 -1.49 -24.84
CA GLU A 2 -16.24 -2.62 -24.39
C GLU A 2 -15.57 -2.22 -23.07
N ARG A 3 -15.90 -2.90 -21.98
CA ARG A 3 -15.09 -2.80 -20.76
C ARG A 3 -13.73 -3.36 -21.17
N HIS A 4 -12.72 -2.51 -21.28
CA HIS A 4 -11.35 -2.99 -21.25
C HIS A 4 -11.21 -3.80 -19.96
N VAL A 5 -11.20 -5.12 -20.09
CA VAL A 5 -10.88 -6.01 -18.99
C VAL A 5 -9.42 -5.69 -18.69
N ILE A 6 -9.20 -4.81 -17.70
CA ILE A 6 -7.89 -4.64 -17.10
C ILE A 6 -7.57 -6.03 -16.55
N LYS A 7 -6.61 -6.71 -17.16
CA LYS A 7 -6.18 -8.02 -16.70
C LYS A 7 -5.65 -7.85 -15.28
N THR A 8 -6.31 -8.46 -14.30
CA THR A 8 -5.80 -8.50 -12.93
C THR A 8 -4.48 -9.26 -12.90
N VAL A 9 -3.46 -8.65 -12.29
CA VAL A 9 -2.11 -9.23 -12.14
C VAL A 9 -1.83 -9.57 -10.69
N SER A 10 -0.89 -10.47 -10.43
CA SER A 10 -0.36 -10.69 -9.08
C SER A 10 0.56 -9.55 -8.63
N CYS A 11 0.85 -9.46 -7.33
CA CYS A 11 1.83 -8.50 -6.80
C CYS A 11 3.21 -8.65 -7.45
N ARG A 12 3.65 -9.89 -7.75
CA ARG A 12 4.93 -10.14 -8.43
C ARG A 12 4.92 -9.68 -9.88
N GLU A 13 3.86 -9.99 -10.63
CA GLU A 13 3.72 -9.52 -12.02
C GLU A 13 3.64 -7.98 -12.09
N ALA A 14 2.99 -7.35 -11.10
CA ALA A 14 2.95 -5.89 -11.00
C ALA A 14 4.35 -5.29 -10.78
N TYR A 15 5.14 -5.88 -9.88
CA TYR A 15 6.53 -5.48 -9.65
C TYR A 15 7.39 -5.61 -10.92
N GLU A 16 7.34 -6.77 -11.58
CA GLU A 16 8.09 -7.03 -12.82
C GLU A 16 7.70 -6.07 -13.94
N LEU A 17 6.40 -5.78 -14.07
CA LEU A 17 5.89 -4.80 -15.02
C LEU A 17 6.43 -3.40 -14.71
N MET A 18 6.38 -2.95 -13.46
CA MET A 18 6.89 -1.64 -13.05
C MET A 18 8.38 -1.51 -13.36
N CYS A 19 9.19 -2.51 -13.00
CA CYS A 19 10.63 -2.52 -13.29
C CYS A 19 10.91 -2.45 -14.80
N ARG A 20 10.21 -3.26 -15.60
CA ARG A 20 10.37 -3.24 -17.07
C ARG A 20 10.02 -1.89 -17.66
N LEU A 21 8.85 -1.34 -17.30
CA LEU A 21 8.38 -0.05 -17.79
C LEU A 21 9.40 1.06 -17.49
N THR A 22 9.94 1.09 -16.27
CA THR A 22 10.91 2.12 -15.89
C THR A 22 12.27 1.93 -16.54
N ALA A 23 12.69 0.70 -16.81
CA ALA A 23 13.93 0.42 -17.53
C ALA A 23 13.84 0.81 -19.01
N GLU A 24 12.68 0.62 -19.65
CA GLU A 24 12.47 0.90 -21.08
C GLU A 24 12.16 2.38 -21.35
N GLN A 25 11.42 3.03 -20.44
CA GLN A 25 10.80 4.34 -20.71
C GLN A 25 11.24 5.44 -19.74
N GLY A 26 11.99 5.10 -18.68
CA GLY A 26 12.28 6.02 -17.59
C GLY A 26 11.03 6.32 -16.75
N ALA A 27 10.63 7.58 -16.65
CA ALA A 27 9.46 7.97 -15.86
C ALA A 27 8.15 7.73 -16.61
N VAL A 28 7.23 6.96 -16.01
CA VAL A 28 5.90 6.67 -16.57
C VAL A 28 4.82 7.46 -15.81
N ARG A 29 3.90 8.10 -16.53
CA ARG A 29 2.80 8.89 -15.93
C ARG A 29 1.51 8.08 -15.89
N ASN A 30 0.74 8.26 -14.81
CA ASN A 30 -0.64 7.76 -14.66
C ASN A 30 -0.78 6.24 -14.86
N LEU A 31 0.14 5.46 -14.29
CA LEU A 31 0.01 4.01 -14.29
C LEU A 31 -1.18 3.60 -13.40
N HIS A 32 -2.01 2.70 -13.93
CA HIS A 32 -3.10 2.06 -13.21
C HIS A 32 -3.07 0.54 -13.44
N LEU A 33 -3.31 -0.24 -12.40
CA LEU A 33 -3.30 -1.70 -12.43
C LEU A 33 -4.38 -2.27 -11.52
N ASP A 34 -4.94 -3.42 -11.88
CA ASP A 34 -5.71 -4.24 -10.96
C ASP A 34 -4.79 -5.33 -10.42
N ILE A 35 -4.55 -5.34 -9.12
CA ILE A 35 -3.60 -6.24 -8.45
C ILE A 35 -4.37 -7.17 -7.52
N ARG A 36 -4.27 -8.49 -7.72
CA ARG A 36 -4.73 -9.46 -6.73
C ARG A 36 -3.76 -9.42 -5.54
N LEU A 37 -4.25 -9.04 -4.36
CA LEU A 37 -3.40 -8.82 -3.19
C LEU A 37 -2.73 -10.09 -2.70
N GLU A 38 -3.42 -11.23 -2.67
CA GLU A 38 -2.83 -12.48 -2.20
C GLU A 38 -2.10 -13.25 -3.32
N PRO A 39 -0.84 -13.69 -3.07
CA PRO A 39 0.06 -13.29 -1.97
C PRO A 39 0.71 -11.91 -2.22
N TRP A 40 0.85 -11.08 -1.16
CA TRP A 40 1.47 -9.74 -1.25
C TRP A 40 2.97 -9.74 -1.00
N LEU A 41 3.54 -10.89 -0.64
CA LEU A 41 4.97 -11.05 -0.44
C LEU A 41 5.73 -11.04 -1.78
N VAL A 42 6.51 -9.98 -2.00
CA VAL A 42 7.41 -9.84 -3.15
C VAL A 42 8.83 -9.65 -2.61
N GLU A 43 9.57 -10.74 -2.44
CA GLU A 43 10.94 -10.63 -1.94
C GLU A 43 11.93 -10.18 -3.02
N THR A 44 12.86 -9.34 -2.60
CA THR A 44 14.03 -8.90 -3.37
C THR A 44 15.25 -8.86 -2.45
N GLU A 45 16.45 -8.68 -3.00
CA GLU A 45 17.66 -8.48 -2.18
C GLU A 45 17.52 -7.25 -1.26
N LEU A 46 16.93 -6.17 -1.77
CA LEU A 46 16.65 -4.97 -0.98
C LEU A 46 15.56 -5.21 0.06
N PHE A 47 14.60 -6.09 -0.21
CA PHE A 47 13.44 -6.36 0.65
C PHE A 47 13.25 -7.86 0.89
N PRO A 48 14.06 -8.47 1.78
CA PRO A 48 13.77 -9.81 2.28
C PRO A 48 12.48 -9.80 3.13
N GLY A 49 11.80 -10.94 3.25
CA GLY A 49 10.52 -11.06 3.95
C GLY A 49 10.54 -10.49 5.38
N GLU A 50 11.62 -10.71 6.13
CA GLU A 50 11.76 -10.16 7.49
C GLU A 50 11.78 -8.62 7.52
N ALA A 51 12.38 -7.99 6.52
CA ALA A 51 12.38 -6.53 6.40
C ALA A 51 10.97 -6.04 6.09
N LEU A 52 10.29 -6.68 5.13
CA LEU A 52 8.92 -6.34 4.74
C LEU A 52 7.93 -6.45 5.92
N ALA A 53 8.03 -7.53 6.69
CA ALA A 53 7.25 -7.74 7.91
C ALA A 53 7.53 -6.65 8.96
N ALA A 54 8.81 -6.33 9.21
CA ALA A 54 9.18 -5.30 10.19
C ALA A 54 8.67 -3.89 9.80
N TYR A 55 8.77 -3.50 8.52
CA TYR A 55 8.21 -2.23 8.04
C TYR A 55 6.69 -2.18 8.16
N SER A 56 6.01 -3.28 7.84
CA SER A 56 4.55 -3.34 7.87
C SER A 56 4.04 -3.28 9.31
N ALA A 57 4.61 -4.08 10.21
CA ALA A 57 4.29 -4.04 11.64
C ALA A 57 4.51 -2.64 12.23
N TRP A 58 5.63 -1.98 11.90
CA TRP A 58 5.90 -0.61 12.33
C TRP A 58 4.82 0.38 11.87
N ASN A 59 4.45 0.33 10.59
CA ASN A 59 3.45 1.23 10.03
C ASN A 59 2.02 0.92 10.49
N LEU A 60 1.75 -0.29 10.98
CA LEU A 60 0.49 -0.69 11.61
C LEU A 60 0.43 -0.37 13.12
N GLU A 61 1.44 0.32 13.67
CA GLU A 61 1.58 0.56 15.11
C GLU A 61 1.56 -0.73 15.94
N LEU A 62 2.13 -1.81 15.38
CA LEU A 62 2.38 -3.07 16.08
C LEU A 62 3.79 -3.05 16.71
N PRO A 63 3.99 -3.75 17.83
CA PRO A 63 5.31 -3.91 18.43
C PRO A 63 6.30 -4.50 17.43
N ILE A 64 7.52 -3.94 17.37
CA ILE A 64 8.64 -4.50 16.63
C ILE A 64 9.85 -4.65 17.56
N GLU A 65 10.60 -5.72 17.37
CA GLU A 65 11.86 -5.92 18.09
C GLU A 65 12.87 -4.82 17.70
N PRO A 66 13.53 -4.16 18.68
CA PRO A 66 14.51 -3.12 18.39
C PRO A 66 15.63 -3.57 17.44
N ALA A 67 16.07 -4.82 17.54
CA ALA A 67 17.09 -5.40 16.68
C ALA A 67 16.67 -5.49 15.20
N LEU A 68 15.39 -5.77 14.92
CA LEU A 68 14.87 -5.77 13.54
C LEU A 68 14.82 -4.36 12.97
N ARG A 69 14.47 -3.38 13.81
CA ARG A 69 14.49 -1.97 13.41
C ARG A 69 15.90 -1.53 13.03
N GLU A 70 16.87 -1.78 13.89
CA GLU A 70 18.28 -1.43 13.64
C GLU A 70 18.83 -2.12 12.38
N LYS A 71 18.49 -3.41 12.18
CA LYS A 71 18.96 -4.20 11.04
C LYS A 71 18.37 -3.73 9.71
N TYR A 72 17.10 -3.33 9.67
CA TYR A 72 16.35 -3.18 8.42
C TYR A 72 15.93 -1.76 8.06
N PHE A 73 15.92 -0.82 9.00
CA PHE A 73 15.43 0.53 8.75
C PHE A 73 16.52 1.42 8.18
N SER A 74 16.29 1.97 6.98
CA SER A 74 17.27 2.83 6.30
C SER A 74 16.60 3.86 5.40
N ALA A 75 17.35 4.91 5.04
CA ALA A 75 16.88 5.94 4.12
C ALA A 75 16.56 5.36 2.73
N HIS A 76 17.40 4.42 2.25
CA HIS A 76 17.23 3.76 0.95
C HIS A 76 15.92 2.97 0.88
N ARG A 77 15.59 2.22 1.94
CA ARG A 77 14.34 1.45 2.04
C ARG A 77 13.10 2.31 2.33
N GLY A 78 13.23 3.65 2.28
CA GLY A 78 12.11 4.60 2.26
C GLY A 78 12.20 5.72 3.29
N GLY A 79 13.07 5.62 4.29
CA GLY A 79 13.26 6.66 5.31
C GLY A 79 11.95 7.19 5.89
N SER A 80 11.90 8.50 6.16
CA SER A 80 10.72 9.19 6.71
C SER A 80 9.51 9.20 5.77
N GLN A 81 9.70 9.19 4.45
CA GLN A 81 8.59 9.11 3.48
C GLN A 81 7.81 7.79 3.58
N GLY A 82 8.43 6.74 4.12
CA GLY A 82 7.81 5.43 4.35
C GLY A 82 7.19 5.22 5.74
N ASP A 83 7.22 6.22 6.62
CA ASP A 83 6.64 6.14 7.97
C ASP A 83 5.17 6.59 7.95
N TYR A 84 4.24 5.63 7.92
CA TYR A 84 2.79 5.87 7.88
C TYR A 84 2.10 5.71 9.24
N ARG A 85 2.88 5.42 10.31
CA ARG A 85 2.35 4.92 11.57
C ARG A 85 1.34 5.82 12.25
N ASP A 86 1.55 7.13 12.18
CA ASP A 86 0.83 8.11 13.01
C ASP A 86 -0.70 7.96 12.86
N GLY A 87 -1.34 7.55 13.96
CA GLY A 87 -2.79 7.37 14.04
C GLY A 87 -3.34 6.19 13.23
N MET A 88 -2.48 5.29 12.71
CA MET A 88 -2.90 4.20 11.82
C MET A 88 -3.95 3.30 12.49
N ARG A 89 -3.79 2.97 13.77
CA ARG A 89 -4.77 2.16 14.50
C ARG A 89 -6.16 2.79 14.50
N THR A 90 -6.24 4.10 14.78
CA THR A 90 -7.51 4.84 14.77
C THR A 90 -8.14 4.86 13.38
N LYS A 91 -7.33 4.96 12.31
CA LYS A 91 -7.83 4.91 10.93
C LYS A 91 -8.39 3.54 10.57
N ILE A 92 -7.71 2.46 10.99
CA ILE A 92 -8.20 1.10 10.82
C ILE A 92 -9.53 0.93 11.58
N ASP A 93 -9.60 1.40 12.84
CA ASP A 93 -10.82 1.35 13.65
C ASP A 93 -12.00 2.02 12.94
N ASN A 94 -11.78 3.21 12.36
CA ASN A 94 -12.81 3.93 11.60
C ASN A 94 -13.27 3.18 10.34
N VAL A 95 -12.36 2.53 9.60
CA VAL A 95 -12.71 1.71 8.44
C VAL A 95 -13.52 0.49 8.85
N VAL A 96 -13.08 -0.21 9.91
CA VAL A 96 -13.77 -1.40 10.44
C VAL A 96 -15.17 -1.02 10.93
N ASP A 97 -15.30 0.06 11.71
CA ASP A 97 -16.59 0.55 12.18
C ASP A 97 -17.54 0.89 11.02
N CYS A 98 -17.02 1.63 10.02
CA CYS A 98 -17.77 2.02 8.83
C CYS A 98 -18.30 0.82 8.06
N LEU A 99 -17.45 -0.18 7.77
CA LEU A 99 -17.84 -1.35 6.97
C LEU A 99 -18.68 -2.36 7.78
N THR A 100 -18.53 -2.40 9.10
CA THR A 100 -19.37 -3.24 9.98
C THR A 100 -20.81 -2.73 10.00
N HIS A 101 -21.01 -1.42 10.16
CA HIS A 101 -22.35 -0.82 10.25
C HIS A 101 -22.94 -0.50 8.88
N PHE A 102 -22.10 -0.22 7.88
CA PHE A 102 -22.50 0.18 6.53
C PHE A 102 -21.67 -0.56 5.46
N PRO A 103 -21.90 -1.85 5.21
CA PRO A 103 -21.11 -2.65 4.26
C PRO A 103 -21.05 -2.11 2.83
N ALA A 104 -22.08 -1.36 2.41
CA ALA A 104 -22.14 -0.70 1.09
C ALA A 104 -21.59 0.74 1.10
N SER A 105 -20.93 1.16 2.18
CA SER A 105 -20.39 2.51 2.34
C SER A 105 -19.30 2.81 1.31
N LYS A 106 -19.33 4.03 0.79
CA LYS A 106 -18.28 4.60 -0.08
C LYS A 106 -17.32 5.50 0.69
N ARG A 107 -17.36 5.44 2.03
CA ARG A 107 -16.66 6.35 2.95
C ARG A 107 -15.61 5.65 3.81
N ALA A 108 -15.41 4.35 3.61
CA ALA A 108 -14.37 3.59 4.29
C ALA A 108 -13.02 3.95 3.64
N VAL A 109 -12.28 4.88 4.24
CA VAL A 109 -11.05 5.43 3.66
C VAL A 109 -9.98 5.66 4.73
N ILE A 110 -8.73 5.36 4.36
CA ILE A 110 -7.53 5.77 5.09
C ILE A 110 -6.84 6.86 4.27
N ILE A 111 -6.64 8.04 4.87
CA ILE A 111 -5.96 9.18 4.27
C ILE A 111 -4.54 9.31 4.82
N VAL A 112 -3.61 9.68 3.95
CA VAL A 112 -2.19 9.91 4.21
C VAL A 112 -1.76 11.15 3.39
N PRO A 113 -1.12 12.18 3.95
CA PRO A 113 -0.59 12.32 5.31
C PRO A 113 -1.67 12.80 6.28
N ASN A 114 -1.35 12.81 7.58
CA ASN A 114 -2.28 13.24 8.63
C ASN A 114 -2.50 14.75 8.71
N GLU A 115 -1.67 15.50 7.99
CA GLU A 115 -1.72 16.95 7.95
C GLU A 115 -2.64 17.41 6.82
N SER A 116 -3.44 18.43 7.11
CA SER A 116 -4.35 19.03 6.12
C SER A 116 -3.62 19.77 5.00
N MET A 117 -2.37 20.21 5.24
CA MET A 117 -1.58 21.03 4.31
C MET A 117 -0.11 20.58 4.28
N PRO A 118 0.18 19.36 3.77
CA PRO A 118 1.54 18.84 3.79
C PRO A 118 2.50 19.66 2.92
N SER A 119 3.66 20.01 3.48
CA SER A 119 4.70 20.74 2.76
C SER A 119 5.44 19.84 1.77
N HIS A 120 5.67 20.32 0.54
CA HIS A 120 6.50 19.63 -0.45
C HIS A 120 7.99 19.60 -0.09
N ARG A 121 8.41 20.39 0.91
CA ARG A 121 9.80 20.49 1.39
C ARG A 121 10.09 19.54 2.54
N ASP A 122 9.06 18.89 3.09
CA ASP A 122 9.20 17.97 4.19
C ASP A 122 8.86 16.55 3.70
N ASP A 123 9.87 15.69 3.68
CA ASP A 123 9.73 14.27 3.35
C ASP A 123 8.76 13.53 4.28
N ALA A 124 8.65 13.94 5.54
CA ALA A 124 7.67 13.35 6.45
C ALA A 124 6.24 13.70 6.04
N ALA A 125 5.97 14.91 5.55
CA ALA A 125 4.66 15.34 5.07
C ALA A 125 4.37 14.88 3.61
N ALA A 126 5.40 14.82 2.77
CA ALA A 126 5.31 14.46 1.36
C ALA A 126 5.24 12.94 1.13
N LYS A 127 4.35 12.23 1.84
CA LYS A 127 4.15 10.78 1.66
C LYS A 127 3.81 10.39 0.21
N CYS A 128 4.24 9.20 -0.22
CA CYS A 128 3.97 8.70 -1.57
C CYS A 128 2.53 8.18 -1.71
N MET A 129 2.11 7.32 -0.78
CA MET A 129 0.72 6.89 -0.67
C MET A 129 -0.13 8.05 -0.14
N ARG A 130 -1.29 8.28 -0.76
CA ARG A 130 -2.20 9.36 -0.38
C ARG A 130 -3.50 8.86 0.22
N GLU A 131 -4.13 7.90 -0.41
CA GLU A 131 -5.44 7.42 0.04
C GLU A 131 -5.60 5.94 -0.27
N LEU A 132 -6.33 5.24 0.59
CA LEU A 132 -6.74 3.85 0.40
C LEU A 132 -8.24 3.74 0.72
N HIS A 133 -9.03 3.47 -0.31
CA HIS A 133 -10.49 3.38 -0.25
C HIS A 133 -10.90 1.92 -0.23
N TYR A 134 -11.75 1.51 0.71
CA TYR A 134 -12.16 0.13 0.92
C TYR A 134 -13.60 -0.09 0.50
N TYR A 135 -13.91 -1.28 -0.02
CA TYR A 135 -15.27 -1.68 -0.30
C TYR A 135 -15.41 -3.22 -0.26
N LEU A 136 -16.60 -3.67 0.14
CA LEU A 136 -16.94 -5.10 0.20
C LEU A 136 -17.70 -5.54 -1.06
N GLU A 137 -17.33 -6.71 -1.56
CA GLU A 137 -18.12 -7.48 -2.54
C GLU A 137 -18.36 -8.88 -1.97
N GLY A 138 -19.47 -9.03 -1.25
CA GLY A 138 -19.74 -10.26 -0.49
C GLY A 138 -18.75 -10.43 0.67
N ASP A 139 -18.00 -11.53 0.66
CA ASP A 139 -16.95 -11.87 1.62
C ASP A 139 -15.55 -11.37 1.19
N VAL A 140 -15.46 -10.55 0.15
CA VAL A 140 -14.19 -10.05 -0.39
C VAL A 140 -14.02 -8.56 -0.07
N LEU A 141 -12.93 -8.21 0.62
CA LEU A 141 -12.51 -6.84 0.87
C LEU A 141 -11.57 -6.37 -0.23
N ASN A 142 -12.08 -5.52 -1.11
CA ASN A 142 -11.32 -4.88 -2.17
C ASN A 142 -10.89 -3.46 -1.74
N ALA A 143 -9.91 -2.89 -2.44
CA ALA A 143 -9.49 -1.52 -2.19
C ALA A 143 -9.03 -0.79 -3.45
N THR A 144 -9.02 0.55 -3.40
CA THR A 144 -8.40 1.42 -4.39
C THR A 144 -7.36 2.29 -3.70
N VAL A 145 -6.12 2.28 -4.19
CA VAL A 145 -5.03 3.10 -3.65
C VAL A 145 -4.62 4.19 -4.62
N LEU A 146 -4.38 5.38 -4.09
CA LEU A 146 -3.78 6.49 -4.82
C LEU A 146 -2.37 6.78 -4.30
N PHE A 147 -1.39 6.66 -5.18
CA PHE A 147 -0.03 7.14 -4.99
C PHE A 147 0.21 8.40 -5.82
N ARG A 148 0.80 9.43 -5.19
CA ARG A 148 1.31 10.58 -5.96
C ARG A 148 2.55 10.20 -6.78
N ALA A 149 3.30 9.21 -6.31
CA ALA A 149 4.54 8.73 -6.90
C ALA A 149 4.84 7.30 -6.39
N GLN A 150 5.44 6.47 -7.23
CA GLN A 150 5.93 5.15 -6.88
C GLN A 150 7.33 4.96 -7.48
N ALA A 151 8.27 4.48 -6.68
CA ALA A 151 9.54 3.96 -7.18
C ALA A 151 9.43 2.44 -7.32
N ALA A 152 9.76 1.86 -8.47
CA ALA A 152 9.62 0.44 -8.74
C ALA A 152 10.39 -0.39 -7.70
N GLU A 153 11.62 0.02 -7.35
CA GLU A 153 12.43 -0.66 -6.33
C GLU A 153 11.76 -0.73 -4.94
N ILE A 154 10.91 0.25 -4.59
CA ILE A 154 10.22 0.37 -3.29
C ILE A 154 8.84 -0.32 -3.31
N PHE A 155 8.34 -0.70 -4.49
CA PHE A 155 7.03 -1.33 -4.63
C PHE A 155 6.85 -2.55 -3.70
N PRO A 156 7.82 -3.48 -3.58
CA PRO A 156 7.75 -4.60 -2.64
C PRO A 156 7.33 -4.23 -1.22
N LYS A 157 7.92 -3.16 -0.67
CA LYS A 157 7.59 -2.66 0.66
C LYS A 157 6.18 -2.08 0.74
N ASN A 158 5.81 -1.28 -0.25
CA ASN A 158 4.50 -0.63 -0.28
C ASN A 158 3.37 -1.64 -0.44
N ILE A 159 3.51 -2.60 -1.35
CA ILE A 159 2.48 -3.62 -1.59
C ILE A 159 2.35 -4.58 -0.41
N HIS A 160 3.47 -4.92 0.25
CA HIS A 160 3.41 -5.74 1.46
C HIS A 160 2.67 -5.01 2.58
N PHE A 161 2.98 -3.72 2.81
CA PHE A 161 2.25 -2.93 3.80
C PHE A 161 0.76 -2.82 3.49
N ILE A 162 0.37 -2.58 2.23
CA ILE A 162 -1.05 -2.53 1.83
C ILE A 162 -1.71 -3.89 2.05
N GLY A 163 -1.05 -4.98 1.69
CA GLY A 163 -1.54 -6.34 1.91
C GLY A 163 -1.82 -6.62 3.38
N GLU A 164 -0.85 -6.35 4.26
CA GLU A 164 -1.01 -6.46 5.72
C GLU A 164 -2.13 -5.57 6.25
N LEU A 165 -2.23 -4.33 5.76
CA LEU A 165 -3.25 -3.37 6.17
C LEU A 165 -4.67 -3.83 5.77
N VAL A 166 -4.84 -4.35 4.55
CA VAL A 166 -6.12 -4.91 4.09
C VAL A 166 -6.45 -6.19 4.85
N ALA A 167 -5.47 -7.06 5.11
CA ALA A 167 -5.65 -8.27 5.89
C ALA A 167 -6.04 -7.96 7.35
N GLU A 168 -5.46 -6.92 7.95
CA GLU A 168 -5.82 -6.45 9.29
C GLU A 168 -7.28 -5.98 9.35
N VAL A 169 -7.72 -5.18 8.39
CA VAL A 169 -9.12 -4.75 8.30
C VAL A 169 -10.03 -5.96 8.10
N ALA A 170 -9.72 -6.84 7.15
CA ALA A 170 -10.53 -8.02 6.83
C ALA A 170 -10.74 -8.92 8.06
N ARG A 171 -9.68 -9.20 8.82
CA ARG A 171 -9.73 -10.05 10.03
C ARG A 171 -10.60 -9.47 11.15
N ARG A 172 -10.81 -8.15 11.14
CA ARG A 172 -11.59 -7.43 12.15
C ARG A 172 -13.05 -7.22 11.75
N LEU A 173 -13.41 -7.48 10.50
CA LEU A 173 -14.80 -7.42 10.03
C LEU A 173 -15.57 -8.69 10.42
N PRO A 174 -16.90 -8.61 10.60
CA PRO A 174 -17.70 -9.79 10.88
C PRO A 174 -17.77 -10.73 9.67
N GLY A 175 -17.66 -12.05 9.93
CA GLY A 175 -17.67 -13.09 8.91
C GLY A 175 -16.27 -13.55 8.51
N ASP A 176 -16.19 -14.32 7.43
CA ASP A 176 -14.92 -14.83 6.88
C ASP A 176 -14.45 -13.93 5.72
N VAL A 177 -14.28 -12.64 6.02
CA VAL A 177 -13.89 -11.64 5.01
C VAL A 177 -12.42 -11.82 4.65
N ARG A 178 -12.11 -11.86 3.35
CA ARG A 178 -10.75 -12.07 2.83
C ARG A 178 -10.29 -10.94 1.91
N PRO A 179 -8.97 -10.65 1.84
CA PRO A 179 -8.43 -9.68 0.89
C PRO A 179 -8.75 -10.02 -0.58
N GLY A 180 -9.08 -9.00 -1.35
CA GLY A 180 -9.45 -9.11 -2.76
C GLY A 180 -8.47 -8.44 -3.71
N THR A 181 -9.03 -7.66 -4.63
CA THR A 181 -8.30 -6.88 -5.63
C THR A 181 -8.01 -5.48 -5.12
N LEU A 182 -6.80 -5.01 -5.39
CA LEU A 182 -6.36 -3.64 -5.22
C LEU A 182 -6.35 -2.94 -6.59
N HIS A 183 -7.19 -1.93 -6.77
CA HIS A 183 -7.07 -0.98 -7.86
C HIS A 183 -5.95 0.02 -7.53
N TYR A 184 -4.81 -0.13 -8.19
CA TYR A 184 -3.59 0.61 -7.92
C TYR A 184 -3.44 1.78 -8.88
N LEU A 185 -3.35 3.01 -8.36
CA LEU A 185 -3.16 4.22 -9.15
C LEU A 185 -1.87 4.92 -8.72
N THR A 186 -0.99 5.27 -9.67
CA THR A 186 0.14 6.17 -9.41
C THR A 186 0.29 7.25 -10.47
N THR A 187 0.42 8.51 -10.04
CA THR A 187 0.59 9.65 -10.96
C THR A 187 1.94 9.63 -11.67
N ILE A 188 2.99 9.15 -11.00
CA ILE A 188 4.32 8.96 -11.60
C ILE A 188 4.96 7.67 -11.06
N LEU A 189 5.45 6.84 -11.97
CA LEU A 189 6.30 5.71 -11.68
C LEU A 189 7.73 6.04 -12.15
N VAL A 190 8.70 5.76 -11.30
CA VAL A 190 10.15 5.90 -11.56
C VAL A 190 10.88 4.62 -11.14
N ALA A 191 12.10 4.40 -11.63
CA ALA A 191 12.87 3.19 -11.31
C ALA A 191 13.22 3.13 -9.82
N ASP A 192 13.84 4.21 -9.33
CA ASP A 192 14.32 4.39 -7.96
C ASP A 192 13.90 5.78 -7.42
N ARG A 193 14.40 6.15 -6.24
CA ARG A 193 14.10 7.44 -5.63
C ARG A 193 14.95 8.62 -6.13
N TRP A 194 15.95 8.41 -7.01
CA TRP A 194 17.02 9.38 -7.28
C TRP A 194 17.03 9.93 -8.71
#